data_AF-A0A183HRR5-F1
#
_entry.id   AF-A0A183HRR5-F1
#
_cell.length_a   1.000
_cell.length_b   1.000
_cell.length_c   1.000
_cell.angle_alpha   90.00
_cell.angle_beta   90.00
_cell.angle_gamma   90.00
#
_symmetry.space_group_name_H-M   'P 1'
#
loop_
_entity.id
_entity.type
_entity.pdbx_description
1 polymer ?
#
loop_
_entity_poly.entity_id
_entity_poly.type
_entity_poly.pdbx_seq_one_letter_code
_entity_poly.pdbx_strand_id
1 'polypeptide(L)'
;FFFLLQTLCTFVSYFDPFDASLKYVLDAFENDLKMRKAEHTLKCNIFYELIQLACDPSRSMDAVLEPSCTSIRPMDYHLCWHLWFTLRILRFKHPSESAEHALHIRYAEQLCQMELYHLAAIVLMHISDSLSRSDALIELGDRIADKADEETYIKLSTIARLPDYIIARSRYMRAKLEDDEAKMCLYALQGGMLDEAHSIFFEKVAPNMIIS
;
A
#
# COMPACT_ATOMS: atom_id res chain seq x y z
N PHE A 1 -18.41 -13.25 10.11
CA PHE A 1 -18.07 -11.92 10.66
C PHE A 1 -18.80 -11.65 11.98
N PHE A 2 -20.14 -11.54 12.00
CA PHE A 2 -20.91 -11.24 13.23
C PHE A 2 -20.89 -12.33 14.31
N PHE A 3 -20.73 -13.59 13.92
CA PHE A 3 -20.87 -14.72 14.85
C PHE A 3 -19.83 -14.71 15.98
N LEU A 4 -18.55 -14.49 15.68
CA LEU A 4 -17.50 -14.51 16.71
C LEU A 4 -17.74 -13.42 17.76
N LEU A 5 -17.98 -12.18 17.31
CA LEU A 5 -18.17 -11.04 18.19
C LEU A 5 -19.41 -11.23 19.07
N GLN A 6 -20.49 -11.75 18.50
CA GLN A 6 -21.70 -12.09 19.25
C GLN A 6 -21.43 -13.17 20.31
N THR A 7 -20.70 -14.22 19.94
CA THR A 7 -20.36 -15.32 20.86
C THR A 7 -19.47 -14.84 22.01
N LEU A 8 -18.48 -14.00 21.71
CA LEU A 8 -17.62 -13.37 22.71
C LEU A 8 -18.42 -12.42 23.61
N CYS A 9 -19.28 -11.56 23.07
CA CYS A 9 -20.13 -10.68 23.87
C CYS A 9 -21.06 -11.47 24.79
N THR A 10 -21.67 -12.55 24.29
CA THR A 10 -22.48 -13.45 25.11
C THR A 10 -21.64 -14.07 26.23
N PHE A 11 -20.46 -14.58 25.91
CA PHE A 11 -19.54 -15.14 26.91
C PHE A 11 -19.18 -14.11 27.99
N VAL A 12 -18.74 -12.91 27.59
CA VAL A 12 -18.37 -11.81 28.49
C VAL A 12 -19.53 -11.43 29.41
N SER A 13 -20.75 -11.33 28.88
CA SER A 13 -21.94 -11.01 29.67
C SER A 13 -22.27 -12.08 30.72
N TYR A 14 -21.96 -13.35 30.48
CA TYR A 14 -22.17 -14.43 31.46
C TYR A 14 -20.98 -14.64 32.40
N PHE A 15 -19.78 -14.27 31.97
CA PHE A 15 -18.54 -14.50 32.70
C PHE A 15 -18.31 -13.49 33.83
N ASP A 16 -19.00 -12.35 33.80
CA ASP A 16 -18.99 -11.28 34.82
C ASP A 16 -17.58 -10.77 35.22
N PRO A 17 -16.81 -10.19 34.29
CA PRO A 17 -15.39 -9.91 34.46
C PRO A 17 -15.08 -8.57 35.16
N PHE A 18 -15.80 -8.19 36.23
CA PHE A 18 -15.70 -6.84 36.82
C PHE A 18 -14.26 -6.36 37.08
N ASP A 19 -13.32 -7.27 37.41
CA ASP A 19 -11.89 -6.97 37.60
C ASP A 19 -10.93 -7.80 36.72
N ALA A 20 -11.45 -8.55 35.73
CA ALA A 20 -10.62 -9.45 34.95
C ALA A 20 -9.94 -8.74 33.77
N SER A 21 -8.64 -8.98 33.58
CA SER A 21 -7.90 -8.47 32.42
C SER A 21 -8.45 -9.04 31.10
N LEU A 22 -8.37 -8.27 30.01
CA LEU A 22 -8.79 -8.71 28.68
C LEU A 22 -8.14 -10.04 28.28
N LYS A 23 -6.86 -10.23 28.64
CA LYS A 23 -6.11 -11.48 28.40
C LYS A 23 -6.77 -12.67 29.10
N TYR A 24 -7.11 -12.52 30.37
CA TYR A 24 -7.77 -13.58 31.13
C TYR A 24 -9.15 -13.94 30.56
N VAL A 25 -9.93 -12.92 30.17
CA VAL A 25 -11.24 -13.12 29.52
C VAL A 25 -11.07 -13.87 28.20
N LEU A 26 -10.05 -13.52 27.40
CA LEU A 26 -9.75 -14.20 26.15
C LEU A 26 -9.31 -15.65 26.36
N ASP A 27 -8.42 -15.92 27.32
CA ASP A 27 -7.99 -17.28 27.66
C ASP A 27 -9.17 -18.16 28.11
N ALA A 28 -10.09 -17.60 28.90
CA ALA A 28 -11.30 -18.29 29.33
C ALA A 28 -12.25 -18.59 28.16
N PHE A 29 -12.40 -17.64 27.24
CA PHE A 29 -13.19 -17.82 26.01
C PHE A 29 -12.58 -18.88 25.08
N GLU A 30 -11.25 -18.84 24.89
CA GLU A 30 -10.54 -19.87 24.11
C GLU A 30 -10.80 -21.25 24.71
N ASN A 31 -10.70 -21.40 26.04
CA ASN A 31 -10.96 -22.66 26.74
C ASN A 31 -12.42 -23.16 26.56
N ASP A 32 -13.42 -22.29 26.63
CA ASP A 32 -14.82 -22.65 26.35
C ASP A 32 -14.99 -23.14 24.90
N LEU A 33 -14.35 -22.49 23.93
CA LEU A 33 -14.35 -22.94 22.54
C LEU A 33 -13.67 -24.30 22.37
N LYS A 34 -12.57 -24.59 23.09
CA LYS A 34 -11.93 -25.92 23.10
C LYS A 34 -12.89 -26.98 23.63
N MET A 35 -13.56 -26.71 24.75
CA MET A 35 -14.54 -27.63 25.35
C MET A 35 -15.69 -27.94 24.38
N ARG A 36 -16.12 -26.95 23.58
CA ARG A 36 -17.17 -27.10 22.57
C ARG A 36 -16.68 -27.64 21.22
N LYS A 37 -15.38 -27.91 21.07
CA LYS A 37 -14.73 -28.31 19.79
C LYS A 37 -14.98 -27.31 18.65
N ALA A 38 -15.09 -26.02 18.99
CA ALA A 38 -15.43 -24.94 18.08
C ALA A 38 -14.24 -24.03 17.72
N GLU A 39 -13.00 -24.44 18.03
CA GLU A 39 -11.77 -23.65 17.77
C GLU A 39 -11.61 -23.21 16.31
N HIS A 40 -12.12 -23.99 15.36
CA HIS A 40 -12.09 -23.68 13.93
C HIS A 40 -12.74 -22.32 13.60
N THR A 41 -13.64 -21.82 14.45
CA THR A 41 -14.31 -20.52 14.29
C THR A 41 -13.38 -19.32 14.49
N LEU A 42 -12.23 -19.53 15.14
CA LEU A 42 -11.20 -18.51 15.39
C LEU A 42 -10.20 -18.39 14.23
N LYS A 43 -10.13 -19.40 13.36
CA LYS A 43 -9.14 -19.45 12.28
C LYS A 43 -9.37 -18.29 11.30
N CYS A 44 -8.30 -17.56 10.96
CA CYS A 44 -8.30 -16.45 10.00
C CYS A 44 -9.36 -15.39 10.32
N ASN A 45 -9.53 -15.01 11.59
CA ASN A 45 -10.46 -13.98 12.01
C ASN A 45 -9.72 -12.71 12.47
N ILE A 46 -9.84 -11.63 11.70
CA ILE A 46 -9.18 -10.35 12.01
C ILE A 46 -9.52 -9.78 13.40
N PHE A 47 -10.75 -9.94 13.89
CA PHE A 47 -11.11 -9.43 15.22
C PHE A 47 -10.40 -10.20 16.31
N TYR A 48 -10.29 -11.51 16.15
CA TYR A 48 -9.55 -12.34 17.09
C TYR A 48 -8.08 -11.95 17.12
N GLU A 49 -7.44 -11.77 15.96
CA GLU A 49 -6.04 -11.32 15.89
C GLU A 49 -5.86 -9.93 16.51
N LEU A 50 -6.79 -8.99 16.29
CA LEU A 50 -6.75 -7.66 16.90
C LEU A 50 -6.95 -7.71 18.43
N ILE A 51 -7.85 -8.54 18.94
CA ILE A 51 -8.04 -8.74 20.39
C ILE A 51 -6.77 -9.38 20.98
N GLN A 52 -6.18 -10.36 20.30
CA GLN A 52 -4.92 -10.97 20.72
C GLN A 52 -3.76 -9.96 20.75
N LEU A 53 -3.69 -9.08 19.75
CA LEU A 53 -2.71 -7.99 19.72
C LEU A 53 -2.95 -6.97 20.85
N ALA A 54 -4.21 -6.69 21.20
CA ALA A 54 -4.55 -5.83 22.33
C ALA A 54 -4.18 -6.47 23.69
N CYS A 55 -4.29 -7.79 23.82
CA CYS A 55 -3.83 -8.53 25.00
C CYS A 55 -2.30 -8.58 25.13
N ASP A 56 -1.59 -8.65 24.00
CA ASP A 56 -0.13 -8.69 23.94
C ASP A 56 0.40 -7.84 22.76
N PRO A 57 0.76 -6.57 23.01
CA PRO A 57 1.32 -5.68 21.98
C PRO A 57 2.67 -6.14 21.42
N SER A 58 3.29 -7.15 22.04
CA SER A 58 4.58 -7.69 21.63
C SER A 58 4.49 -8.75 20.53
N ARG A 59 3.28 -9.21 20.21
CA ARG A 59 2.97 -10.18 19.16
C ARG A 59 3.21 -9.59 17.76
N SER A 60 3.55 -10.45 16.79
CA SER A 60 3.72 -10.02 15.40
C SER A 60 2.40 -9.57 14.78
N MET A 61 2.46 -8.50 13.97
CA MET A 61 1.33 -7.99 13.20
C MET A 61 1.09 -8.78 11.91
N ASP A 62 1.99 -9.69 11.51
CA ASP A 62 1.94 -10.35 10.21
C ASP A 62 0.58 -11.02 9.92
N ALA A 63 -0.04 -11.65 10.93
CA ALA A 63 -1.36 -12.29 10.80
C ALA A 63 -2.51 -11.30 10.53
N VAL A 64 -2.40 -10.07 11.03
CA VAL A 64 -3.37 -8.97 10.81
C VAL A 64 -3.22 -8.37 9.41
N LEU A 65 -2.01 -8.43 8.85
CA LEU A 65 -1.68 -7.85 7.55
C LEU A 65 -1.90 -8.80 6.37
N GLU A 66 -2.28 -10.05 6.65
CA GLU A 66 -2.60 -11.05 5.63
C GLU A 66 -4.08 -10.90 5.19
N PRO A 67 -4.37 -10.68 3.88
CA PRO A 67 -5.74 -10.50 3.40
C PRO A 67 -6.66 -11.68 3.67
N SER A 68 -6.08 -12.88 3.78
CA SER A 68 -6.80 -14.11 4.09
C SER A 68 -7.52 -14.06 5.45
N CYS A 69 -7.08 -13.18 6.36
CA CYS A 69 -7.66 -12.98 7.68
C CYS A 69 -8.73 -11.87 7.72
N THR A 70 -8.76 -10.98 6.72
CA THR A 70 -9.52 -9.72 6.77
C THR A 70 -10.76 -9.70 5.90
N SER A 71 -10.80 -10.44 4.79
CA SER A 71 -11.86 -10.31 3.79
C SER A 71 -12.33 -11.65 3.23
N ILE A 72 -13.60 -11.68 2.81
CA ILE A 72 -14.18 -12.75 1.98
C ILE A 72 -13.41 -12.84 0.64
N ARG A 73 -12.76 -11.74 0.22
CA ARG A 73 -11.90 -11.67 -0.95
C ARG A 73 -10.44 -11.81 -0.50
N PRO A 74 -9.77 -12.96 -0.75
CA PRO A 74 -8.43 -13.27 -0.23
C PRO A 74 -7.28 -12.42 -0.81
N MET A 75 -7.59 -11.32 -1.49
CA MET A 75 -6.60 -10.40 -2.09
C MET A 75 -6.88 -8.94 -1.76
N ASP A 76 -7.81 -8.60 -0.87
CA ASP A 76 -8.13 -7.21 -0.56
C ASP A 76 -7.14 -6.61 0.46
N TYR A 77 -6.15 -5.85 -0.03
CA TYR A 77 -5.14 -5.22 0.82
C TYR A 77 -5.58 -3.86 1.38
N HIS A 78 -6.76 -3.35 0.99
CA HIS A 78 -7.25 -2.06 1.47
C HIS A 78 -7.34 -2.01 3.00
N LEU A 79 -8.07 -2.96 3.59
CA LEU A 79 -8.21 -3.02 5.04
C LEU A 79 -6.87 -3.32 5.73
N CYS A 80 -6.05 -4.20 5.14
CA CYS A 80 -4.73 -4.56 5.67
C CYS A 80 -3.81 -3.34 5.78
N TRP A 81 -3.77 -2.49 4.75
CA TRP A 81 -2.91 -1.30 4.73
C TRP A 81 -3.38 -0.24 5.75
N HIS A 82 -4.68 0.00 5.85
CA HIS A 82 -5.22 0.96 6.83
C HIS A 82 -5.06 0.48 8.28
N LEU A 83 -5.18 -0.83 8.52
CA LEU A 83 -4.88 -1.42 9.84
C LEU A 83 -3.39 -1.26 10.17
N TRP A 84 -2.49 -1.59 9.24
CA TRP A 84 -1.06 -1.34 9.42
C TRP A 84 -0.77 0.12 9.80
N PHE A 85 -1.35 1.08 9.07
CA PHE A 85 -1.10 2.51 9.31
C PHE A 85 -1.58 2.93 10.71
N THR A 86 -2.78 2.48 11.10
CA THR A 86 -3.37 2.77 12.41
C THR A 86 -2.55 2.15 13.54
N LEU A 87 -2.18 0.87 13.41
CA LEU A 87 -1.39 0.15 14.41
C LEU A 87 0.03 0.72 14.54
N ARG A 88 0.61 1.19 13.42
CA ARG A 88 1.90 1.92 13.41
C ARG A 88 1.81 3.22 14.20
N ILE A 89 0.74 4.01 14.03
CA ILE A 89 0.50 5.24 14.81
C ILE A 89 0.38 4.93 16.30
N LEU A 90 -0.29 3.84 16.64
CA LEU A 90 -0.46 3.35 18.01
C LEU A 90 0.80 2.69 18.61
N ARG A 91 1.92 2.68 17.87
CA ARG A 91 3.23 2.15 18.30
C ARG A 91 3.23 0.65 18.62
N PHE A 92 2.36 -0.13 17.97
CA PHE A 92 2.52 -1.58 17.95
C PHE A 92 3.82 -1.95 17.22
N LYS A 93 4.38 -3.13 17.54
CA LYS A 93 5.61 -3.58 16.89
C LYS A 93 5.44 -3.63 15.38
N HIS A 94 6.47 -3.19 14.67
CA HIS A 94 6.49 -3.22 13.22
C HIS A 94 6.44 -4.66 12.71
N PRO A 95 5.69 -4.93 11.62
CA PRO A 95 5.82 -6.18 10.90
C PRO A 95 7.25 -6.36 10.36
N SER A 96 7.55 -7.54 9.82
CA SER A 96 8.81 -7.71 9.10
C SER A 96 8.90 -6.70 7.94
N GLU A 97 10.10 -6.17 7.67
CA GLU A 97 10.33 -5.20 6.60
C GLU A 97 9.86 -5.73 5.23
N SER A 98 10.06 -7.03 4.99
CA SER A 98 9.59 -7.71 3.79
C SER A 98 8.06 -7.74 3.68
N ALA A 99 7.34 -7.98 4.80
CA ALA A 99 5.88 -7.99 4.80
C ALA A 99 5.30 -6.58 4.63
N GLU A 100 5.90 -5.57 5.27
CA GLU A 100 5.55 -4.16 5.09
C GLU A 100 5.73 -3.72 3.64
N HIS A 101 6.88 -4.03 3.04
CA HIS A 101 7.15 -3.70 1.65
C HIS A 101 6.13 -4.37 0.72
N ALA A 102 5.89 -5.68 0.86
CA ALA A 102 4.92 -6.40 0.05
C ALA A 102 3.49 -5.82 0.18
N LEU A 103 3.10 -5.41 1.38
CA LEU A 103 1.81 -4.76 1.64
C LEU A 103 1.67 -3.45 0.85
N HIS A 104 2.71 -2.61 0.84
CA HIS A 104 2.71 -1.35 0.07
C HIS A 104 2.61 -1.60 -1.43
N ILE A 105 3.44 -2.49 -1.97
CA ILE A 105 3.43 -2.82 -3.40
C ILE A 105 2.07 -3.35 -3.83
N ARG A 106 1.55 -4.37 -3.13
CA ARG A 106 0.28 -5.02 -3.50
C ARG A 106 -0.91 -4.07 -3.42
N TYR A 107 -0.99 -3.24 -2.38
CA TYR A 107 -2.09 -2.29 -2.28
C TYR A 107 -1.99 -1.17 -3.33
N ALA A 108 -0.77 -0.68 -3.61
CA ALA A 108 -0.55 0.29 -4.67
C ALA A 108 -0.96 -0.28 -6.04
N GLU A 109 -0.65 -1.55 -6.34
CA GLU A 109 -1.10 -2.23 -7.56
C GLU A 109 -2.63 -2.28 -7.68
N GLN A 110 -3.34 -2.55 -6.59
CA GLN A 110 -4.81 -2.52 -6.59
C GLN A 110 -5.35 -1.13 -6.90
N LEU A 111 -4.75 -0.09 -6.32
CA LEU A 111 -5.13 1.29 -6.61
C LEU A 111 -4.84 1.66 -8.06
N CYS A 112 -3.72 1.19 -8.64
CA CYS A 112 -3.44 1.37 -10.06
C CYS A 112 -4.49 0.71 -10.96
N GLN A 113 -4.96 -0.50 -10.62
CA GLN A 113 -6.01 -1.18 -11.37
C GLN A 113 -7.34 -0.42 -11.34
N MET A 114 -7.57 0.37 -10.29
CA MET A 114 -8.73 1.25 -10.13
C MET A 114 -8.49 2.66 -10.67
N GLU A 115 -7.37 2.91 -11.36
CA GLU A 115 -6.96 4.21 -11.90
C GLU A 115 -6.77 5.31 -10.82
N LEU A 116 -6.57 4.91 -9.57
CA LEU A 116 -6.34 5.79 -8.42
C LEU A 116 -4.84 6.03 -8.20
N TYR A 117 -4.14 6.49 -9.24
CA TYR A 117 -2.68 6.57 -9.28
C TYR A 117 -2.07 7.45 -8.18
N HIS A 118 -2.70 8.57 -7.86
CA HIS A 118 -2.25 9.47 -6.79
C HIS A 118 -2.33 8.80 -5.41
N LEU A 119 -3.32 7.95 -5.16
CA LEU A 119 -3.40 7.16 -3.92
C LEU A 119 -2.36 6.05 -3.92
N ALA A 120 -2.14 5.38 -5.06
CA ALA A 120 -1.08 4.38 -5.19
C ALA A 120 0.29 4.99 -4.84
N ALA A 121 0.56 6.20 -5.34
CA ALA A 121 1.78 6.93 -5.04
C ALA A 121 1.91 7.25 -3.54
N ILE A 122 0.82 7.69 -2.89
CA ILE A 122 0.79 7.90 -1.43
C ILE A 122 1.11 6.62 -0.67
N VAL A 123 0.55 5.49 -1.08
CA VAL A 123 0.85 4.19 -0.47
C VAL A 123 2.34 3.85 -0.62
N LEU A 124 2.92 4.00 -1.81
CA LEU A 124 4.34 3.72 -2.06
C LEU A 124 5.28 4.65 -1.28
N MET A 125 4.88 5.91 -1.03
CA MET A 125 5.67 6.83 -0.21
C MET A 125 5.87 6.34 1.24
N HIS A 126 5.07 5.38 1.71
CA HIS A 126 5.21 4.79 3.04
C HIS A 126 6.28 3.71 3.14
N ILE A 127 6.86 3.25 2.02
CA ILE A 127 7.99 2.32 2.01
C ILE A 127 9.14 2.95 2.79
N SER A 128 9.67 2.24 3.79
CA SER A 128 10.70 2.77 4.69
C SER A 128 12.05 2.95 3.98
N ASP A 129 12.52 1.94 3.23
CA ASP A 129 13.77 2.01 2.47
C ASP A 129 13.71 3.06 1.35
N SER A 130 14.70 3.96 1.29
CA SER A 130 14.69 5.08 0.35
C SER A 130 14.91 4.66 -1.10
N LEU A 131 15.75 3.65 -1.34
CA LEU A 131 16.05 3.17 -2.68
C LEU A 131 14.82 2.46 -3.24
N SER A 132 14.29 1.49 -2.51
CA SER A 132 13.07 0.75 -2.86
C SER A 132 11.86 1.66 -3.06
N ARG A 133 11.73 2.72 -2.24
CA ARG A 133 10.68 3.73 -2.40
C ARG A 133 10.84 4.50 -3.70
N SER A 134 12.06 4.93 -4.02
CA SER A 134 12.36 5.64 -5.27
C SER A 134 12.05 4.76 -6.49
N ASP A 135 12.53 3.52 -6.47
CA ASP A 135 12.33 2.55 -7.55
C ASP A 135 10.85 2.26 -7.77
N ALA A 136 10.08 2.03 -6.71
CA ALA A 136 8.65 1.77 -6.81
C ALA A 136 7.87 2.97 -7.37
N LEU A 137 8.24 4.20 -7.01
CA LEU A 137 7.60 5.41 -7.55
C LEU A 137 7.96 5.64 -9.02
N ILE A 138 9.21 5.34 -9.41
CA ILE A 138 9.64 5.37 -10.82
C ILE A 138 8.86 4.33 -11.63
N GLU A 139 8.76 3.10 -11.13
CA GLU A 139 8.01 2.02 -11.78
C GLU A 139 6.52 2.37 -11.91
N LEU A 140 5.92 3.00 -10.89
CA LEU A 140 4.57 3.55 -10.98
C LEU A 140 4.44 4.55 -12.12
N GLY A 141 5.35 5.53 -12.20
CA GLY A 141 5.38 6.52 -13.28
C GLY A 141 5.48 5.89 -14.67
N ASP A 142 6.44 4.97 -14.84
CA ASP A 142 6.64 4.27 -16.11
C ASP A 142 5.40 3.46 -16.52
N ARG A 143 4.72 2.81 -15.55
CA ARG A 143 3.52 1.99 -15.76
C ARG A 143 2.28 2.79 -16.16
N ILE A 144 2.15 4.02 -15.66
CA ILE A 144 0.96 4.86 -15.94
C ILE A 144 1.17 5.78 -17.15
N ALA A 145 2.36 5.83 -17.73
CA ALA A 145 2.72 6.79 -18.77
C ALA A 145 1.76 6.76 -19.98
N ASP A 146 1.24 5.59 -20.36
CA ASP A 146 0.29 5.41 -21.46
C ASP A 146 -1.14 5.94 -21.12
N LYS A 147 -1.55 5.77 -19.86
CA LYS A 147 -2.91 6.07 -19.37
C LYS A 147 -3.06 7.44 -18.70
N ALA A 148 -1.98 8.00 -18.17
CA ALA A 148 -2.00 9.23 -17.40
C ALA A 148 -2.27 10.43 -18.32
N ASP A 149 -3.23 11.24 -17.90
CA ASP A 149 -3.58 12.52 -18.49
C ASP A 149 -3.08 13.69 -17.61
N GLU A 150 -3.34 14.93 -18.05
CA GLU A 150 -2.93 16.12 -17.29
C GLU A 150 -3.60 16.21 -15.91
N GLU A 151 -4.85 15.77 -15.77
CA GLU A 151 -5.52 15.72 -14.46
C GLU A 151 -4.81 14.74 -13.51
N THR A 152 -4.39 13.58 -14.03
CA THR A 152 -3.58 12.60 -13.29
C THR A 152 -2.29 13.21 -12.79
N TYR A 153 -1.53 13.90 -13.66
CA TYR A 153 -0.28 14.55 -13.28
C TYR A 153 -0.48 15.66 -12.26
N ILE A 154 -1.55 16.46 -12.39
CA ILE A 154 -1.91 17.48 -11.40
C ILE A 154 -2.19 16.83 -10.05
N LYS A 155 -2.95 15.73 -9.99
CA LYS A 155 -3.22 15.02 -8.72
C LYS A 155 -1.94 14.43 -8.12
N LEU A 156 -1.04 13.87 -8.93
CA LEU A 156 0.25 13.34 -8.47
C LEU A 156 1.14 14.45 -7.87
N SER A 157 1.18 15.63 -8.50
CA SER A 157 1.94 16.78 -8.00
C SER A 157 1.29 17.43 -6.77
N THR A 158 -0.01 17.66 -6.78
CA THR A 158 -0.69 18.48 -5.75
C THR A 158 -1.16 17.68 -4.54
N ILE A 159 -1.73 16.50 -4.75
CA ILE A 159 -2.28 15.65 -3.69
C ILE A 159 -1.19 14.76 -3.12
N ALA A 160 -0.53 13.99 -4.00
CA ALA A 160 0.52 13.05 -3.58
C ALA A 160 1.87 13.73 -3.35
N ARG A 161 2.07 14.98 -3.79
CA ARG A 161 3.33 15.74 -3.63
C ARG A 161 4.54 14.97 -4.17
N LEU A 162 4.36 14.29 -5.30
CA LEU A 162 5.46 13.56 -5.92
C LEU A 162 6.53 14.53 -6.41
N PRO A 163 7.82 14.17 -6.28
CA PRO A 163 8.90 14.92 -6.89
C PRO A 163 8.69 15.13 -8.39
N ASP A 164 8.95 16.35 -8.86
CA ASP A 164 8.74 16.74 -10.26
C ASP A 164 9.51 15.86 -11.25
N TYR A 165 10.69 15.35 -10.87
CA TYR A 165 11.49 14.49 -11.74
C TYR A 165 10.79 13.16 -12.07
N ILE A 166 9.97 12.61 -11.16
CA ILE A 166 9.20 11.38 -11.41
C ILE A 166 8.07 11.65 -12.39
N ILE A 167 7.40 12.79 -12.25
CA ILE A 167 6.33 13.22 -13.16
C ILE A 167 6.91 13.50 -14.56
N ALA A 168 8.04 14.21 -14.62
CA ALA A 168 8.77 14.47 -15.85
C ALA A 168 9.21 13.17 -16.54
N ARG A 169 9.69 12.17 -15.78
CA ARG A 169 10.01 10.84 -16.32
C ARG A 169 8.79 10.13 -16.90
N SER A 170 7.65 10.13 -16.21
CA SER A 170 6.41 9.54 -16.74
C SER A 170 5.97 10.24 -18.04
N ARG A 171 6.05 11.57 -18.09
CA ARG A 171 5.76 12.35 -19.31
C ARG A 171 6.75 12.06 -20.44
N TYR A 172 8.02 11.87 -20.13
CA TYR A 172 9.03 11.40 -21.09
C TYR A 172 8.65 10.05 -21.68
N MET A 173 8.26 9.08 -20.83
CA MET A 173 7.82 7.76 -21.29
C MET A 173 6.58 7.85 -22.17
N ARG A 174 5.63 8.73 -21.84
CA ARG A 174 4.46 9.00 -22.68
C ARG A 174 4.86 9.58 -24.05
N ALA A 175 5.72 10.60 -24.07
CA ALA A 175 6.22 11.19 -25.30
C ALA A 175 6.94 10.16 -26.18
N LYS A 176 7.66 9.22 -25.55
CA LYS A 176 8.30 8.09 -26.23
C LYS A 176 7.30 7.14 -26.90
N LEU A 177 6.14 6.90 -26.27
CA LEU A 177 5.06 6.11 -26.86
C LEU A 177 4.35 6.85 -28.01
N GLU A 178 4.31 8.18 -27.96
CA GLU A 178 3.74 9.06 -28.98
C GLU A 178 4.72 9.37 -30.14
N ASP A 179 5.98 8.93 -30.05
CA ASP A 179 7.09 9.27 -30.96
C ASP A 179 7.34 10.79 -31.11
N ASP A 180 7.02 11.57 -30.07
CA ASP A 180 7.19 13.03 -30.05
C ASP A 180 8.59 13.41 -29.52
N GLU A 181 9.57 13.41 -30.42
CA GLU A 181 11.00 13.64 -30.12
C GLU A 181 11.25 14.99 -29.40
N ALA A 182 10.48 16.02 -29.73
CA ALA A 182 10.60 17.34 -29.11
C ALA A 182 10.15 17.31 -27.64
N LYS A 183 8.98 16.71 -27.36
CA LYS A 183 8.52 16.50 -25.98
C LYS A 183 9.44 15.56 -25.21
N MET A 184 9.96 14.50 -25.84
CA MET A 184 10.92 13.62 -25.19
C MET A 184 12.14 14.41 -24.69
N CYS A 185 12.75 15.25 -25.54
CA CYS A 185 13.88 16.09 -25.13
C CYS A 185 13.51 17.04 -23.98
N LEU A 186 12.35 17.71 -24.06
CA LEU A 186 11.89 18.63 -23.02
C LEU A 186 11.71 17.94 -21.67
N TYR A 187 11.01 16.81 -21.65
CA TYR A 187 10.73 16.07 -20.42
C TYR A 187 11.98 15.38 -19.85
N ALA A 188 12.92 14.97 -20.69
CA ALA A 188 14.21 14.48 -20.24
C ALA A 188 15.01 15.56 -19.48
N LEU A 189 15.02 16.80 -20.00
CA LEU A 189 15.63 17.94 -19.29
C LEU A 189 14.93 18.24 -17.96
N GLN A 190 13.61 18.26 -17.93
CA GLN A 190 12.83 18.48 -16.71
C GLN A 190 13.04 17.37 -15.67
N GLY A 191 13.24 16.13 -16.13
CA GLY A 191 13.51 14.97 -15.28
C GLY A 191 14.97 14.82 -14.84
N GLY A 192 15.88 15.68 -15.30
CA GLY A 192 17.31 15.56 -15.02
C GLY A 192 18.01 14.39 -15.75
N MET A 193 17.37 13.80 -16.76
CA MET A 193 17.90 12.73 -17.62
C MET A 193 18.79 13.34 -18.71
N LEU A 194 19.96 13.84 -18.31
CA LEU A 194 20.82 14.68 -19.15
C LEU A 194 21.41 13.92 -20.34
N ASP A 195 21.79 12.65 -20.13
CA ASP A 195 22.38 11.82 -21.18
C ASP A 195 21.35 11.52 -22.28
N GLU A 196 20.13 11.13 -21.88
CA GLU A 196 19.01 10.92 -22.79
C GLU A 196 18.61 12.22 -23.50
N ALA A 197 18.53 13.33 -22.77
CA ALA A 197 18.21 14.64 -23.34
C ALA A 197 19.23 15.04 -24.41
N HIS A 198 20.53 14.89 -24.11
CA HIS A 198 21.60 15.23 -25.05
C HIS A 198 21.56 14.35 -26.30
N SER A 199 21.38 13.03 -26.14
CA SER A 199 21.27 12.10 -27.27
C SER A 199 20.11 12.45 -28.19
N ILE A 200 18.91 12.65 -27.64
CA ILE A 200 17.71 12.97 -28.41
C ILE A 200 17.84 14.34 -29.07
N PHE A 201 18.38 15.32 -28.36
CA PHE A 201 18.60 16.65 -28.92
C PHE A 201 19.49 16.59 -30.17
N PHE A 202 20.65 15.94 -30.05
CA PHE A 202 21.63 15.88 -31.13
C PHE A 202 21.14 15.09 -32.34
N GLU A 203 20.54 13.92 -32.10
CA GLU A 203 20.15 13.00 -33.18
C GLU A 203 18.84 13.39 -33.87
N LYS A 204 17.91 13.96 -33.12
CA LYS A 204 16.51 14.07 -33.54
C LYS A 204 16.00 15.51 -33.63
N VAL A 205 16.22 16.30 -32.58
CA VAL A 205 15.62 17.64 -32.49
C VAL A 205 16.42 18.69 -33.28
N ALA A 206 17.74 18.74 -33.10
CA ALA A 206 18.60 19.73 -33.73
C ALA A 206 18.56 19.68 -35.28
N PRO A 207 18.60 18.50 -35.94
CA PRO A 207 18.51 18.43 -37.40
C PRO A 207 17.20 19.00 -37.95
N ASN A 208 16.08 18.69 -37.29
CA ASN A 208 14.76 19.16 -37.70
C ASN A 208 14.62 20.69 -37.56
N MET A 209 15.31 21.30 -36.59
CA MET A 209 15.28 22.75 -36.35
C MET A 209 16.15 23.54 -37.36
N ILE A 210 17.14 22.92 -37.99
CA ILE A 210 17.98 23.57 -39.01
C ILE A 210 17.28 23.59 -40.38
N ILE A 211 16.38 22.64 -40.62
CA ILE A 211 15.69 22.45 -41.91
C ILE A 211 14.37 23.26 -41.99
N SER A 212 13.82 23.68 -40.84
CA SER A 212 12.62 24.55 -40.75
C SER A 212 12.95 26.04 -40.87
#